data_AF-A0A6S7K6A7-F1
#
_entry.id   AF-A0A6S7K6A7-F1
#
_cell.length_a   1.000
_cell.length_b   1.000
_cell.length_c   1.000
_cell.angle_alpha   90.00
_cell.angle_beta   90.00
_cell.angle_gamma   90.00
#
_symmetry.space_group_name_H-M   'P 1'
#
loop_
_entity.id
_entity.type
_entity.pdbx_description
1 polymer ?
#
loop_
_entity_poly.entity_id
_entity_poly.type
_entity_poly.pdbx_seq_one_letter_code
_entity_poly.pdbx_strand_id
1 'polypeptide(L)'
;MIQRKRILQQSGIFLKQNPGEAHLTIEELREMAASNNASVFMSKVSRYVGNIAGTNAYWNRVREELKAIITSVGAPTLFFTFSSADMHWPELHVLFKADNELGRGSIHCHGTAKLNNDPGLCQLTQTALKGFLAQKFKDENDCSDTTELDQDIETGQKATDTVCQYVDWLLSTINPNPPDEDMWIRPEVHPCQRSHHDIPEHEKQSDYVDLLNMVQRHTRCSTSYCLRKKSNETELKCRFHFPFDICPKTKFEFEKIHTSGDNEHYRAKIVTKRNESRLNNHQQLQLQGWRANCDIQVVIDHYACVEYLTKYAAKGPNFGLYCKYQLLRYKPWRTTQNNAWGDQEPTDEVLINCWHEFLQTPYGQCNVPDWFDKLQAAIQSQEAEGEPADQQETTREEWMILSDLNTPFDNSEQTPESTYDWHLDRANYSEQQIQEMPTWIKTNKEEYTIDEQYDVTSYCSSID
;
A
#
# COMPACT_ATOMS: atom_id res chain seq x y z
N MET A 1 0.18 19.42 16.15
CA MET A 1 -0.88 20.27 16.75
C MET A 1 -2.29 20.03 16.18
N ILE A 2 -2.49 19.88 14.87
CA ILE A 2 -3.83 19.76 14.24
C ILE A 2 -4.59 18.48 14.66
N GLN A 3 -3.93 17.32 14.66
CA GLN A 3 -4.55 16.06 15.08
C GLN A 3 -5.01 16.08 16.54
N ARG A 4 -4.16 16.57 17.47
CA ARG A 4 -4.49 16.73 18.89
C ARG A 4 -5.77 17.56 19.11
N LYS A 5 -5.93 18.66 18.37
CA LYS A 5 -7.14 19.50 18.43
C LYS A 5 -8.39 18.75 17.93
N ARG A 6 -8.26 17.99 16.85
CA ARG A 6 -9.36 17.20 16.26
C ARG A 6 -9.79 16.04 17.17
N ILE A 7 -8.81 15.40 17.80
CA ILE A 7 -9.01 14.39 18.84
C ILE A 7 -9.82 14.96 20.01
N LEU A 8 -9.34 16.06 20.62
CA LEU A 8 -10.01 16.77 21.72
C LEU A 8 -11.49 17.07 21.43
N GLN A 9 -11.75 17.55 20.21
CA GLN A 9 -13.10 17.86 19.76
C GLN A 9 -13.98 16.60 19.68
N GLN A 10 -13.48 15.49 19.12
CA GLN A 10 -14.26 14.26 19.00
C GLN A 10 -14.54 13.62 20.36
N SER A 11 -13.58 13.66 21.29
CA SER A 11 -13.76 13.15 22.66
C SER A 11 -14.82 13.94 23.42
N GLY A 12 -14.80 15.27 23.32
CA GLY A 12 -15.84 16.10 23.93
C GLY A 12 -17.23 15.81 23.37
N ILE A 13 -17.35 15.55 22.07
CA ILE A 13 -18.61 15.15 21.44
C ILE A 13 -19.05 13.76 21.92
N PHE A 14 -18.13 12.80 22.02
CA PHE A 14 -18.41 11.46 22.54
C PHE A 14 -18.98 11.51 23.96
N LEU A 15 -18.32 12.19 24.89
CA LEU A 15 -18.77 12.29 26.29
C LEU A 15 -20.11 13.03 26.41
N LYS A 16 -20.34 14.05 25.58
CA LYS A 16 -21.62 14.77 25.55
C LYS A 16 -22.79 13.91 25.05
N GLN A 17 -22.54 13.00 24.11
CA GLN A 17 -23.56 12.12 23.54
C GLN A 17 -23.72 10.80 24.31
N ASN A 18 -22.78 10.48 25.21
CA ASN A 18 -22.76 9.27 26.02
C ASN A 18 -22.56 9.64 27.50
N PRO A 19 -23.59 10.25 28.15
CA PRO A 19 -23.45 10.79 29.50
C PRO A 19 -23.23 9.68 30.56
N GLY A 20 -23.70 8.46 30.34
CA GLY A 20 -23.41 7.33 31.25
C GLY A 20 -21.93 6.97 31.31
N GLU A 21 -21.20 7.25 30.23
CA GLU A 21 -19.77 7.02 30.08
C GLU A 21 -18.92 8.25 30.45
N ALA A 22 -19.55 9.42 30.63
CA ALA A 22 -18.87 10.65 31.02
C ALA A 22 -18.39 10.66 32.48
N HIS A 23 -18.95 9.76 33.30
CA HIS A 23 -18.62 9.61 34.72
C HIS A 23 -17.52 8.57 34.97
N LEU A 24 -17.10 7.85 33.92
CA LEU A 24 -16.12 6.78 34.02
C LEU A 24 -14.70 7.36 34.08
N THR A 25 -13.89 6.79 34.96
CA THR A 25 -12.46 7.04 35.07
C THR A 25 -11.70 6.44 33.88
N ILE A 26 -10.46 6.88 33.69
CA ILE A 26 -9.57 6.35 32.65
C ILE A 26 -9.38 4.84 32.83
N GLU A 27 -9.20 4.39 34.07
CA GLU A 27 -9.07 2.97 34.42
C GLU A 27 -10.36 2.18 34.10
N GLU A 28 -11.55 2.71 34.38
CA GLU A 28 -12.81 2.03 34.04
C GLU A 28 -13.02 1.95 32.52
N LEU A 29 -12.66 2.99 31.77
CA LEU A 29 -12.70 2.96 30.30
C LEU A 29 -11.69 1.95 29.73
N ARG A 30 -10.51 1.82 30.34
CA ARG A 30 -9.50 0.80 30.02
C ARG A 30 -10.01 -0.61 30.29
N GLU A 31 -10.64 -0.84 31.44
CA GLU A 31 -11.25 -2.12 31.79
C GLU A 31 -12.41 -2.48 30.86
N MET A 32 -13.23 -1.51 30.45
CA MET A 32 -14.29 -1.73 29.47
C MET A 32 -13.74 -2.11 28.09
N ALA A 33 -12.59 -1.55 27.68
CA ALA A 33 -11.90 -1.91 26.45
C ALA A 33 -11.19 -3.28 26.53
N ALA A 34 -10.77 -3.70 27.72
CA ALA A 34 -10.10 -4.98 27.97
C ALA A 34 -11.04 -6.15 28.31
N SER A 35 -12.32 -5.87 28.62
CA SER A 35 -13.31 -6.86 29.05
C SER A 35 -14.25 -7.33 27.93
N ASN A 36 -15.12 -8.31 28.21
CA ASN A 36 -16.12 -8.83 27.25
C ASN A 36 -17.13 -7.77 26.73
N ASN A 37 -17.16 -6.57 27.32
CA ASN A 37 -17.96 -5.43 26.85
C ASN A 37 -17.24 -4.57 25.80
N ALA A 38 -16.00 -4.90 25.45
CA ALA A 38 -15.18 -4.16 24.50
C ALA A 38 -15.86 -4.00 23.15
N SER A 39 -16.58 -5.00 22.65
CA SER A 39 -17.25 -4.93 21.33
C SER A 39 -18.33 -3.83 21.27
N VAL A 40 -19.14 -3.70 22.33
CA VAL A 40 -20.19 -2.68 22.43
C VAL A 40 -19.58 -1.31 22.64
N PHE A 41 -18.61 -1.19 23.54
CA PHE A 41 -17.91 0.07 23.79
C PHE A 41 -17.15 0.56 22.53
N MET A 42 -16.39 -0.31 21.88
CA MET A 42 -15.64 0.00 20.67
C MET A 42 -16.57 0.35 19.50
N SER A 43 -17.77 -0.23 19.41
CA SER A 43 -18.75 0.17 18.38
C SER A 43 -19.21 1.63 18.55
N LYS A 44 -19.37 2.11 19.80
CA LYS A 44 -19.69 3.50 20.09
C LYS A 44 -18.52 4.41 19.76
N VAL A 45 -17.32 4.05 20.21
CA VAL A 45 -16.08 4.83 20.01
C VAL A 45 -15.72 4.97 18.52
N SER A 46 -15.84 3.87 17.76
CA SER A 46 -15.51 3.78 16.33
C SER A 46 -16.15 4.91 15.49
N ARG A 47 -17.39 5.27 15.81
CA ARG A 47 -18.13 6.34 15.12
C ARG A 47 -17.46 7.71 15.24
N TYR A 48 -16.82 8.01 16.37
CA TYR A 48 -16.19 9.31 16.63
C TYR A 48 -14.74 9.31 16.17
N VAL A 49 -14.03 8.19 16.33
CA VAL A 49 -12.65 8.06 15.83
C VAL A 49 -12.57 7.97 14.30
N GLY A 50 -13.68 7.67 13.62
CA GLY A 50 -13.80 7.77 12.16
C GLY A 50 -13.57 9.17 11.59
N ASN A 51 -13.62 10.23 12.42
CA ASN A 51 -13.26 11.60 12.02
C ASN A 51 -11.78 11.95 12.20
N ILE A 52 -10.97 11.02 12.73
CA ILE A 52 -9.56 11.23 13.03
C ILE A 52 -8.74 10.54 11.94
N ALA A 53 -8.05 11.32 11.11
CA ALA A 53 -7.24 10.78 10.02
C ALA A 53 -6.16 9.82 10.55
N GLY A 54 -6.04 8.65 9.92
CA GLY A 54 -5.08 7.60 10.29
C GLY A 54 -5.66 6.45 11.11
N THR A 55 -6.89 6.56 11.64
CA THR A 55 -7.57 5.46 12.35
C THR A 55 -8.17 4.44 11.38
N ASN A 56 -8.41 3.21 11.84
CA ASN A 56 -9.07 2.18 11.03
C ASN A 56 -10.49 2.59 10.67
N ALA A 57 -11.22 3.20 11.61
CA ALA A 57 -12.56 3.71 11.38
C ALA A 57 -12.58 4.82 10.30
N TYR A 58 -11.55 5.68 10.27
CA TYR A 58 -11.41 6.69 9.24
C TYR A 58 -11.17 6.05 7.87
N TRP A 59 -10.24 5.10 7.76
CA TRP A 59 -9.94 4.44 6.49
C TRP A 59 -11.11 3.60 5.96
N ASN A 60 -11.84 2.93 6.83
CA ASN A 60 -13.08 2.23 6.46
C ASN A 60 -14.12 3.21 5.92
N ARG A 61 -14.33 4.35 6.59
CA ARG A 61 -15.24 5.39 6.08
C ARG A 61 -14.80 5.92 4.71
N VAL A 62 -13.51 6.26 4.55
CA VAL A 62 -12.97 6.77 3.27
C VAL A 62 -13.12 5.72 2.16
N ARG A 63 -12.91 4.43 2.46
CA ARG A 63 -13.16 3.32 1.51
C ARG A 63 -14.62 3.27 1.07
N GLU A 64 -15.56 3.34 2.01
CA GLU A 64 -17.00 3.33 1.67
C GLU A 64 -17.44 4.59 0.92
N GLU A 65 -16.89 5.76 1.25
CA GLU A 65 -17.10 7.00 0.50
C GLU A 65 -16.55 6.86 -0.94
N LEU A 66 -15.36 6.29 -1.12
CA LEU A 66 -14.78 6.03 -2.44
C LEU A 66 -15.64 5.06 -3.27
N LYS A 67 -16.15 3.99 -2.66
CA LYS A 67 -17.11 3.09 -3.31
C LYS A 67 -18.35 3.85 -3.77
N ALA A 68 -18.94 4.66 -2.90
CA ALA A 68 -20.12 5.47 -3.26
C ALA A 68 -19.85 6.47 -4.40
N ILE A 69 -18.66 7.09 -4.42
CA ILE A 69 -18.23 7.96 -5.52
C ILE A 69 -18.14 7.15 -6.83
N ILE A 70 -17.50 5.99 -6.82
CA ILE A 70 -17.38 5.15 -8.02
C ILE A 70 -18.74 4.65 -8.50
N THR A 71 -19.66 4.32 -7.60
CA THR A 71 -21.03 3.92 -7.98
C THR A 71 -21.82 5.09 -8.58
N SER A 72 -21.60 6.33 -8.13
CA SER A 72 -22.37 7.50 -8.57
C SER A 72 -21.77 8.22 -9.79
N VAL A 73 -20.45 8.37 -9.84
CA VAL A 73 -19.70 9.08 -10.89
C VAL A 73 -19.18 8.13 -11.96
N GLY A 74 -19.00 6.86 -11.61
CA GLY A 74 -18.41 5.84 -12.45
C GLY A 74 -16.94 5.56 -12.11
N ALA A 75 -16.47 4.37 -12.50
CA ALA A 75 -15.09 3.97 -12.31
C ALA A 75 -14.14 4.82 -13.17
N PRO A 76 -12.94 5.17 -12.67
CA PRO A 76 -11.91 5.77 -13.51
C PRO A 76 -11.57 4.84 -14.69
N THR A 77 -11.06 5.41 -15.77
CA THR A 77 -10.66 4.67 -16.97
C THR A 77 -9.27 4.07 -16.80
N LEU A 78 -8.38 4.80 -16.13
CA LEU A 78 -6.99 4.42 -16.00
C LEU A 78 -6.43 4.84 -14.64
N PHE A 79 -5.41 4.09 -14.23
CA PHE A 79 -4.51 4.40 -13.14
C PHE A 79 -3.13 4.70 -13.73
N PHE A 80 -2.43 5.69 -13.16
CA PHE A 80 -1.09 6.04 -13.59
C PHE A 80 -0.18 6.37 -12.41
N THR A 81 1.12 6.17 -12.62
CA THR A 81 2.17 6.62 -11.71
C THR A 81 3.18 7.48 -12.44
N PHE A 82 3.82 8.36 -11.67
CA PHE A 82 4.89 9.23 -12.12
C PHE A 82 6.00 9.18 -11.08
N SER A 83 7.15 8.59 -11.44
CA SER A 83 8.36 8.62 -10.60
C SER A 83 9.28 9.77 -11.02
N SER A 84 10.06 10.34 -10.12
CA SER A 84 11.12 11.27 -10.50
C SER A 84 12.40 10.55 -10.93
N ALA A 85 13.02 11.02 -12.02
CA ALA A 85 14.37 10.62 -12.40
C ALA A 85 15.40 11.35 -11.53
N ASP A 86 15.44 11.06 -10.23
CA ASP A 86 16.11 11.88 -9.21
C ASP A 86 17.57 12.23 -9.51
N MET A 87 18.30 11.35 -10.19
CA MET A 87 19.72 11.57 -10.52
C MET A 87 19.94 12.33 -11.82
N HIS A 88 18.88 12.51 -12.61
CA HIS A 88 18.97 13.00 -13.99
C HIS A 88 17.96 14.11 -14.30
N TRP A 89 17.17 14.57 -13.34
CA TRP A 89 16.15 15.61 -13.52
C TRP A 89 16.69 16.99 -13.11
N PRO A 90 17.05 17.88 -14.06
CA PRO A 90 17.68 19.16 -13.75
C PRO A 90 16.79 20.09 -12.92
N GLU A 91 15.50 20.21 -13.26
CA GLU A 91 14.56 21.07 -12.54
C GLU A 91 14.38 20.62 -11.09
N LEU A 92 14.33 19.31 -10.84
CA LEU A 92 14.27 18.76 -9.49
C LEU A 92 15.54 19.09 -8.69
N HIS A 93 16.73 19.01 -9.30
CA HIS A 93 17.98 19.40 -8.65
C HIS A 93 18.03 20.90 -8.32
N VAL A 94 17.43 21.75 -9.13
CA VAL A 94 17.31 23.19 -8.83
C VAL A 94 16.42 23.42 -7.61
N LEU A 95 15.30 22.69 -7.51
CA LEU A 95 14.41 22.77 -6.34
C LEU A 95 15.09 22.29 -5.06
N PHE A 96 15.84 21.17 -5.10
CA PHE A 96 16.56 20.67 -3.94
C PHE A 96 17.72 21.56 -3.49
N LYS A 97 18.29 22.39 -4.37
CA LYS A 97 19.30 23.39 -3.95
C LYS A 97 18.68 24.58 -3.21
N ALA A 98 17.37 24.79 -3.31
CA ALA A 98 16.67 25.89 -2.67
C ALA A 98 16.22 25.54 -1.23
N ASP A 99 15.92 24.26 -0.95
CA ASP A 99 15.50 23.77 0.37
C ASP A 99 16.56 22.83 0.96
N ASN A 100 17.26 23.27 2.02
CA ASN A 100 18.30 22.50 2.72
C ASN A 100 17.76 21.29 3.53
N GLU A 101 16.47 20.97 3.45
CA GLU A 101 15.83 19.96 4.30
C GLU A 101 14.78 19.15 3.52
N LEU A 102 15.21 18.18 2.71
CA LEU A 102 14.31 17.12 2.22
C LEU A 102 14.99 15.76 2.28
N GLY A 103 14.30 14.82 2.93
CA GLY A 103 14.74 13.44 3.16
C GLY A 103 14.94 12.66 1.85
N ARG A 104 15.82 11.67 1.90
CA ARG A 104 16.13 10.77 0.79
C ARG A 104 14.93 9.86 0.49
N GLY A 105 14.16 10.20 -0.53
CA GLY A 105 13.13 9.34 -1.13
C GLY A 105 12.81 9.82 -2.55
N SER A 106 12.55 8.90 -3.47
CA SER A 106 12.15 9.25 -4.85
C SER A 106 10.72 9.78 -4.84
N ILE A 107 10.48 10.94 -5.47
CA ILE A 107 9.12 11.47 -5.57
C ILE A 107 8.31 10.53 -6.45
N HIS A 108 7.24 9.98 -5.88
CA HIS A 108 6.36 9.05 -6.57
C HIS A 108 4.91 9.50 -6.43
N CYS A 109 4.28 9.87 -7.56
CA CYS A 109 2.89 10.29 -7.60
C CYS A 109 2.02 9.16 -8.16
N HIS A 110 0.83 9.02 -7.59
CA HIS A 110 -0.19 8.08 -8.04
C HIS A 110 -1.45 8.86 -8.42
N GLY A 111 -2.10 8.48 -9.52
CA GLY A 111 -3.30 9.16 -9.99
C GLY A 111 -4.27 8.25 -10.70
N THR A 112 -5.51 8.71 -10.82
CA THR A 112 -6.55 8.08 -11.64
C THR A 112 -7.19 9.14 -12.53
N ALA A 113 -7.69 8.73 -13.69
CA ALA A 113 -8.41 9.61 -14.60
C ALA A 113 -9.60 8.90 -15.22
N LYS A 114 -10.72 9.62 -15.39
CA LYS A 114 -11.84 9.23 -16.24
C LYS A 114 -11.70 9.93 -17.58
N LEU A 115 -11.60 9.17 -18.66
CA LEU A 115 -11.55 9.71 -20.01
C LEU A 115 -12.96 9.86 -20.58
N ASN A 116 -13.21 10.97 -21.28
CA ASN A 116 -14.53 11.25 -21.88
C ASN A 116 -14.92 10.23 -22.97
N ASN A 117 -13.93 9.59 -23.59
CA ASN A 117 -14.12 8.58 -24.63
C ASN A 117 -14.00 7.14 -24.12
N ASP A 118 -14.07 6.92 -22.81
CA ASP A 118 -14.12 5.59 -22.21
C ASP A 118 -15.33 4.81 -22.77
N PRO A 119 -15.13 3.66 -23.42
CA PRO A 119 -16.20 2.89 -24.06
C PRO A 119 -17.06 2.11 -23.05
N GLY A 120 -16.83 2.31 -21.75
CA GLY A 120 -17.46 1.52 -20.69
C GLY A 120 -16.65 0.29 -20.36
N LEU A 121 -15.33 0.43 -20.14
CA LEU A 121 -14.40 -0.69 -19.94
C LEU A 121 -14.89 -1.73 -18.92
N CYS A 122 -15.39 -1.31 -17.76
CA CYS A 122 -15.92 -2.23 -16.75
C CYS A 122 -17.17 -3.00 -17.22
N GLN A 123 -18.09 -2.32 -17.91
CA GLN A 123 -19.30 -2.96 -18.44
C GLN A 123 -18.96 -3.93 -19.57
N LEU A 124 -18.11 -3.52 -20.51
CA LEU A 124 -17.63 -4.38 -21.59
C LEU A 124 -16.88 -5.60 -21.04
N THR A 125 -16.15 -5.45 -19.94
CA THR A 125 -15.47 -6.56 -19.26
C THR A 125 -16.48 -7.57 -18.69
N GLN A 126 -17.58 -7.11 -18.09
CA GLN A 126 -18.66 -7.99 -17.64
C GLN A 126 -19.35 -8.70 -18.82
N THR A 127 -19.57 -8.00 -19.92
CA THR A 127 -20.12 -8.57 -21.16
C THR A 127 -19.18 -9.63 -21.77
N ALA A 128 -17.88 -9.35 -21.80
CA ALA A 128 -16.87 -10.30 -22.25
C ALA A 128 -16.84 -11.54 -21.35
N LEU A 129 -16.93 -11.38 -20.03
CA LEU A 129 -17.01 -12.49 -19.09
C LEU A 129 -18.26 -13.34 -19.33
N LYS A 130 -19.42 -12.72 -19.58
CA LYS A 130 -20.66 -13.45 -19.89
C LYS A 130 -20.48 -14.34 -21.13
N GLY A 131 -19.91 -13.81 -22.21
CA GLY A 131 -19.64 -14.58 -23.43
C GLY A 131 -18.62 -15.69 -23.22
N PHE A 132 -17.58 -15.45 -22.42
CA PHE A 132 -16.61 -16.48 -22.04
C PHE A 132 -17.28 -17.64 -21.27
N LEU A 133 -18.14 -17.33 -20.30
CA LEU A 133 -18.87 -18.34 -19.53
C LEU A 133 -19.88 -19.10 -20.40
N ALA A 134 -20.55 -18.42 -21.33
CA ALA A 134 -21.44 -19.05 -22.29
C ALA A 134 -20.71 -20.03 -23.21
N GLN A 135 -19.53 -19.65 -23.73
CA GLN A 135 -18.68 -20.56 -24.52
C GLN A 135 -18.26 -21.78 -23.70
N LYS A 136 -17.76 -21.55 -22.48
CA LYS A 136 -17.35 -22.63 -21.58
C LYS A 136 -18.50 -23.60 -21.30
N PHE A 137 -19.68 -23.08 -20.97
CA PHE A 137 -20.87 -23.90 -20.71
C PHE A 137 -21.26 -24.74 -21.93
N LYS A 138 -21.19 -24.15 -23.13
CA LYS A 138 -21.47 -24.84 -24.40
C LYS A 138 -20.45 -25.94 -24.72
N ASP A 139 -19.19 -25.77 -24.34
CA ASP A 139 -18.14 -26.78 -24.55
C ASP A 139 -18.26 -27.95 -23.56
N GLU A 140 -18.76 -27.71 -22.35
CA GLU A 140 -18.88 -28.70 -21.27
C GLU A 140 -20.22 -29.47 -21.27
N ASN A 141 -21.27 -28.95 -21.91
CA ASN A 141 -22.61 -29.51 -21.88
C ASN A 141 -23.18 -29.74 -23.28
N ASP A 142 -23.91 -30.84 -23.46
CA ASP A 142 -24.62 -31.13 -24.71
C ASP A 142 -25.95 -30.35 -24.72
N CYS A 143 -25.94 -29.18 -25.36
CA CYS A 143 -27.04 -28.21 -25.31
C CYS A 143 -27.91 -28.32 -26.58
N SER A 144 -29.20 -28.62 -26.42
CA SER A 144 -30.14 -28.78 -27.56
C SER A 144 -30.61 -27.47 -28.18
N ASP A 145 -30.63 -26.38 -27.39
CA ASP A 145 -30.85 -25.00 -27.86
C ASP A 145 -29.66 -24.15 -27.42
N THR A 146 -28.94 -23.59 -28.38
CA THR A 146 -27.74 -22.77 -28.15
C THR A 146 -27.97 -21.30 -28.50
N THR A 147 -29.20 -20.90 -28.86
CA THR A 147 -29.46 -19.56 -29.42
C THR A 147 -29.03 -18.44 -28.49
N GLU A 148 -29.37 -18.53 -27.20
CA GLU A 148 -28.98 -17.53 -26.19
C GLU A 148 -27.47 -17.56 -25.91
N LEU A 149 -26.88 -18.76 -25.84
CA LEU A 149 -25.44 -18.92 -25.66
C LEU A 149 -24.65 -18.31 -26.83
N ASP A 150 -25.10 -18.55 -28.06
CA ASP A 150 -24.48 -18.02 -29.27
C ASP A 150 -24.54 -16.49 -29.32
N GLN A 151 -25.68 -15.91 -28.89
CA GLN A 151 -25.85 -14.46 -28.75
C GLN A 151 -24.87 -13.88 -27.71
N ASP A 152 -24.72 -14.54 -26.56
CA ASP A 152 -23.82 -14.11 -25.48
C ASP A 152 -22.35 -14.23 -25.90
N ILE A 153 -21.98 -15.31 -26.59
CA ILE A 153 -20.63 -15.52 -27.15
C ILE A 153 -20.29 -14.43 -28.16
N GLU A 154 -21.18 -14.15 -29.12
CA GLU A 154 -20.96 -13.12 -30.13
C GLU A 154 -20.83 -11.73 -29.49
N THR A 155 -21.68 -11.44 -28.52
CA THR A 155 -21.69 -10.15 -27.81
C THR A 155 -20.44 -10.00 -26.94
N GLY A 156 -20.01 -11.06 -26.25
CA GLY A 156 -18.78 -11.07 -25.46
C GLY A 156 -17.52 -10.95 -26.32
N GLN A 157 -17.50 -11.54 -27.51
CA GLN A 157 -16.39 -11.40 -28.45
C GLN A 157 -16.28 -9.96 -28.97
N LYS A 158 -17.41 -9.33 -29.34
CA LYS A 158 -17.44 -7.91 -29.73
C LYS A 158 -16.98 -6.98 -28.59
N ALA A 159 -17.38 -7.27 -27.35
CA ALA A 159 -16.93 -6.51 -26.20
C ALA A 159 -15.42 -6.64 -25.97
N THR A 160 -14.89 -7.87 -26.08
CA THR A 160 -13.45 -8.16 -26.02
C THR A 160 -12.68 -7.37 -27.07
N ASP A 161 -13.11 -7.42 -28.33
CA ASP A 161 -12.46 -6.71 -29.43
C ASP A 161 -12.48 -5.19 -29.22
N THR A 162 -13.60 -4.64 -28.74
CA THR A 162 -13.74 -3.21 -28.43
C THR A 162 -12.75 -2.78 -27.34
N VAL A 163 -12.66 -3.54 -26.25
CA VAL A 163 -11.72 -3.22 -25.17
C VAL A 163 -10.27 -3.36 -25.63
N CYS A 164 -9.91 -4.42 -26.34
CA CYS A 164 -8.55 -4.60 -26.86
C CYS A 164 -8.14 -3.44 -27.79
N GLN A 165 -9.03 -3.01 -28.71
CA GLN A 165 -8.77 -1.86 -29.58
C GLN A 165 -8.57 -0.57 -28.79
N TYR A 166 -9.39 -0.35 -27.75
CA TYR A 166 -9.26 0.83 -26.91
C TYR A 166 -7.96 0.83 -26.10
N VAL A 167 -7.55 -0.33 -25.57
CA VAL A 167 -6.29 -0.48 -24.84
C VAL A 167 -5.10 -0.21 -25.74
N ASP A 168 -5.09 -0.76 -26.96
CA ASP A 168 -4.04 -0.55 -27.95
C ASP A 168 -3.95 0.92 -28.41
N TRP A 169 -5.08 1.64 -28.39
CA TRP A 169 -5.11 3.08 -28.64
C TRP A 169 -4.56 3.88 -27.45
N LEU A 170 -4.86 3.46 -26.22
CA LEU A 170 -4.55 4.22 -25.02
C LEU A 170 -3.11 4.04 -24.54
N LEU A 171 -2.56 2.82 -24.61
CA LEU A 171 -1.23 2.48 -24.11
C LEU A 171 -0.53 1.47 -25.02
N SER A 172 0.78 1.30 -24.82
CA SER A 172 1.62 0.41 -25.58
C SER A 172 2.52 -0.42 -24.67
N THR A 173 2.87 -1.61 -25.15
CA THR A 173 3.95 -2.46 -24.61
C THR A 173 4.88 -2.91 -25.75
N ILE A 174 4.93 -2.12 -26.82
CA ILE A 174 5.81 -2.31 -27.97
C ILE A 174 7.01 -1.39 -27.89
N ASN A 175 8.21 -1.96 -28.04
CA ASN A 175 9.45 -1.22 -28.26
C ASN A 175 9.74 -1.10 -29.77
N PRO A 176 9.80 0.11 -30.35
CA PRO A 176 10.15 0.27 -31.76
C PRO A 176 11.59 -0.15 -32.11
N ASN A 177 12.50 -0.12 -31.14
CA ASN A 177 13.92 -0.49 -31.35
C ASN A 177 14.49 -1.09 -30.04
N PRO A 178 14.21 -2.38 -29.77
CA PRO A 178 14.71 -3.06 -28.59
C PRO A 178 16.23 -3.26 -28.66
N PRO A 179 16.94 -3.18 -27.52
CA PRO A 179 18.40 -3.27 -27.51
C PRO A 179 18.93 -4.69 -27.70
N ASP A 180 18.08 -5.71 -27.54
CA ASP A 180 18.47 -7.11 -27.67
C ASP A 180 18.71 -7.50 -29.16
N GLU A 181 18.41 -6.61 -30.11
CA GLU A 181 18.68 -6.78 -31.56
C GLU A 181 19.97 -6.07 -32.03
N ASP A 182 20.84 -5.59 -31.12
CA ASP A 182 22.09 -4.85 -31.39
C ASP A 182 21.91 -3.55 -32.23
N MET A 183 20.66 -3.12 -32.46
CA MET A 183 20.34 -1.95 -33.29
C MET A 183 20.26 -0.63 -32.50
N TRP A 184 20.02 -0.70 -31.19
CA TRP A 184 19.94 0.49 -30.34
C TRP A 184 21.28 0.80 -29.67
N ILE A 185 21.73 2.04 -29.84
CA ILE A 185 22.95 2.56 -29.21
C ILE A 185 22.53 3.41 -28.02
N ARG A 186 23.03 3.08 -26.83
CA ARG A 186 22.78 3.88 -25.63
C ARG A 186 23.29 5.31 -25.83
N PRO A 187 22.46 6.35 -25.57
CA PRO A 187 22.89 7.73 -25.72
C PRO A 187 23.94 8.09 -24.66
N GLU A 188 24.87 8.97 -25.02
CA GLU A 188 25.90 9.49 -24.10
C GLU A 188 25.29 10.33 -22.97
N VAL A 189 24.26 11.11 -23.31
CA VAL A 189 23.51 11.93 -22.36
C VAL A 189 22.20 11.23 -22.00
N HIS A 190 21.90 11.12 -20.71
CA HIS A 190 20.65 10.48 -20.26
C HIS A 190 19.45 11.28 -20.77
N PRO A 191 18.43 10.65 -21.40
CA PRO A 191 17.31 11.39 -22.01
C PRO A 191 16.55 12.25 -21.00
N CYS A 192 16.42 11.82 -19.75
CA CYS A 192 15.78 12.59 -18.67
C CYS A 192 16.43 13.96 -18.36
N GLN A 193 17.66 14.21 -18.81
CA GLN A 193 18.33 15.51 -18.61
C GLN A 193 17.90 16.57 -19.62
N ARG A 194 17.23 16.17 -20.71
CA ARG A 194 16.74 17.09 -21.73
C ARG A 194 15.33 17.54 -21.37
N SER A 195 15.00 18.80 -21.64
CA SER A 195 13.62 19.26 -21.66
C SER A 195 12.89 18.73 -22.89
N HIS A 196 11.63 18.32 -22.74
CA HIS A 196 10.80 17.88 -23.87
C HIS A 196 10.67 18.96 -24.96
N HIS A 197 10.61 20.23 -24.55
CA HIS A 197 10.45 21.37 -25.45
C HIS A 197 11.68 21.62 -26.34
N ASP A 198 12.85 21.15 -25.91
CA ASP A 198 14.12 21.37 -26.62
C ASP A 198 14.44 20.26 -27.62
N ILE A 199 13.53 19.28 -27.79
CA ILE A 199 13.74 18.14 -28.67
C ILE A 199 13.24 18.48 -30.07
N PRO A 200 14.14 18.50 -31.08
CA PRO A 200 13.75 18.74 -32.46
C PRO A 200 12.75 17.68 -32.94
N GLU A 201 11.79 18.08 -33.79
CA GLU A 201 10.75 17.17 -34.30
C GLU A 201 11.32 15.88 -34.91
N HIS A 202 12.43 15.99 -35.63
CA HIS A 202 13.09 14.86 -36.28
C HIS A 202 13.79 13.89 -35.30
N GLU A 203 14.06 14.32 -34.05
CA GLU A 203 14.65 13.48 -32.99
C GLU A 203 13.60 12.88 -32.06
N LYS A 204 12.34 13.32 -32.10
CA LYS A 204 11.32 12.89 -31.13
C LYS A 204 11.15 11.38 -31.06
N GLN A 205 11.25 10.70 -32.20
CA GLN A 205 11.10 9.24 -32.26
C GLN A 205 12.32 8.52 -31.65
N SER A 206 13.54 8.98 -31.92
CA SER A 206 14.74 8.40 -31.31
C SER A 206 14.80 8.69 -29.81
N ASP A 207 14.44 9.90 -29.39
CA ASP A 207 14.35 10.26 -27.96
C ASP A 207 13.31 9.41 -27.21
N TYR A 208 12.16 9.15 -27.85
CA TYR A 208 11.15 8.25 -27.28
C TYR A 208 11.71 6.84 -27.07
N VAL A 209 12.40 6.28 -28.06
CA VAL A 209 13.08 4.98 -27.95
C VAL A 209 14.12 5.00 -26.83
N ASP A 210 14.90 6.08 -26.71
CA ASP A 210 15.89 6.23 -25.64
C ASP A 210 15.23 6.23 -24.26
N LEU A 211 14.11 6.93 -24.09
CA LEU A 211 13.32 6.91 -22.85
C LEU A 211 12.80 5.49 -22.55
N LEU A 212 12.24 4.79 -23.54
CA LEU A 212 11.79 3.41 -23.34
C LEU A 212 12.95 2.55 -22.83
N ASN A 213 14.09 2.61 -23.51
CA ASN A 213 15.23 1.76 -23.25
C ASN A 213 15.97 2.10 -21.95
N MET A 214 15.96 3.37 -21.53
CA MET A 214 16.69 3.85 -20.37
C MET A 214 15.87 3.82 -19.08
N VAL A 215 14.56 4.13 -19.13
CA VAL A 215 13.73 4.28 -17.91
C VAL A 215 12.49 3.40 -17.84
N GLN A 216 11.91 2.98 -18.97
CA GLN A 216 10.67 2.20 -18.97
C GLN A 216 10.90 0.69 -18.91
N ARG A 217 12.09 0.22 -19.30
CA ARG A 217 12.46 -1.20 -19.23
C ARG A 217 12.86 -1.61 -17.82
N HIS A 218 12.37 -2.77 -17.40
CA HIS A 218 12.88 -3.46 -16.23
C HIS A 218 14.21 -4.16 -16.56
N THR A 219 15.31 -3.41 -16.68
CA THR A 219 16.57 -3.92 -17.29
C THR A 219 17.23 -5.08 -16.54
N ARG A 220 17.37 -5.01 -15.21
CA ARG A 220 18.03 -6.06 -14.41
C ARG A 220 17.23 -6.36 -13.16
N CYS A 221 17.09 -7.65 -12.85
CA CYS A 221 16.53 -8.08 -11.58
C CYS A 221 17.63 -8.16 -10.52
N SER A 222 17.39 -7.63 -9.31
CA SER A 222 18.31 -7.74 -8.17
C SER A 222 17.57 -8.07 -6.88
N THR A 223 18.26 -8.69 -5.93
CA THR A 223 17.73 -8.97 -4.58
C THR A 223 17.43 -7.69 -3.80
N SER A 224 18.18 -6.62 -4.04
CA SER A 224 17.94 -5.31 -3.44
C SER A 224 16.64 -4.64 -3.92
N TYR A 225 16.15 -4.99 -5.11
CA TYR A 225 15.04 -4.28 -5.74
C TYR A 225 13.80 -5.16 -5.92
N CYS A 226 13.89 -6.19 -6.76
CA CYS A 226 12.71 -6.91 -7.24
C CYS A 226 12.72 -8.42 -7.02
N LEU A 227 13.88 -9.05 -6.83
CA LEU A 227 13.95 -10.49 -6.59
C LEU A 227 13.48 -10.79 -5.17
N ARG A 228 12.49 -11.67 -5.06
CA ARG A 228 11.88 -12.11 -3.81
C ARG A 228 11.70 -13.64 -3.84
N LYS A 229 11.70 -14.27 -2.67
CA LYS A 229 11.44 -15.70 -2.50
C LYS A 229 10.02 -15.86 -1.96
N LYS A 230 9.19 -16.68 -2.60
CA LYS A 230 7.89 -17.09 -2.02
C LYS A 230 8.12 -18.23 -1.03
N SER A 231 7.34 -18.31 0.05
CA SER A 231 7.56 -19.23 1.18
C SER A 231 7.76 -20.69 0.79
N ASN A 232 7.21 -21.10 -0.35
CA ASN A 232 7.20 -22.49 -0.83
C ASN A 232 8.07 -22.71 -2.08
N GLU A 233 8.84 -21.70 -2.51
CA GLU A 233 9.65 -21.76 -3.72
C GLU A 233 11.15 -21.64 -3.38
N THR A 234 11.97 -22.47 -4.02
CA THR A 234 13.44 -22.43 -3.84
C THR A 234 14.08 -21.31 -4.65
N GLU A 235 13.44 -20.86 -5.72
CA GLU A 235 13.98 -19.88 -6.67
C GLU A 235 13.52 -18.45 -6.38
N LEU A 236 14.43 -17.50 -6.62
CA LEU A 236 14.10 -16.07 -6.59
C LEU A 236 13.31 -15.70 -7.84
N LYS A 237 12.13 -15.09 -7.66
CA LYS A 237 11.32 -14.55 -8.75
C LYS A 237 11.22 -13.04 -8.66
N CYS A 238 11.09 -12.39 -9.80
CA CYS A 238 10.82 -10.97 -9.85
C CYS A 238 9.42 -10.71 -9.30
N ARG A 239 9.29 -9.87 -8.27
CA ARG A 239 8.00 -9.46 -7.68
C ARG A 239 7.09 -8.72 -8.66
N PHE A 240 7.68 -8.20 -9.74
CA PHE A 240 6.96 -7.54 -10.84
C PHE A 240 6.68 -8.49 -12.02
N HIS A 241 6.96 -9.79 -11.86
CA HIS A 241 6.68 -10.86 -12.83
C HIS A 241 7.48 -10.80 -14.14
N PHE A 242 8.60 -10.07 -14.17
CA PHE A 242 9.52 -10.10 -15.31
C PHE A 242 10.39 -11.36 -15.32
N PRO A 243 10.74 -11.89 -16.52
CA PRO A 243 10.28 -11.46 -17.85
C PRO A 243 8.85 -11.93 -18.18
N PHE A 244 8.12 -11.15 -18.97
CA PHE A 244 6.80 -11.55 -19.49
C PHE A 244 6.91 -12.23 -20.85
N ASP A 245 5.94 -13.09 -21.17
CA ASP A 245 5.84 -13.72 -22.48
C ASP A 245 5.52 -12.71 -23.59
N ILE A 246 6.10 -12.93 -24.78
CA ILE A 246 5.79 -12.17 -25.99
C ILE A 246 4.34 -12.42 -26.41
N CYS A 247 3.64 -11.37 -26.81
CA CYS A 247 2.24 -11.43 -27.17
C CYS A 247 1.98 -10.69 -28.49
N PRO A 248 1.62 -11.38 -29.58
CA PRO A 248 1.48 -10.73 -30.90
C PRO A 248 0.22 -9.85 -31.03
N LYS A 249 -0.80 -10.05 -30.19
CA LYS A 249 -2.06 -9.29 -30.19
C LYS A 249 -2.60 -9.18 -28.76
N THR A 250 -3.13 -8.01 -28.41
CA THR A 250 -3.82 -7.78 -27.15
C THR A 250 -5.04 -8.70 -27.01
N LYS A 251 -5.19 -9.32 -25.84
CA LYS A 251 -6.25 -10.30 -25.56
C LYS A 251 -6.73 -10.22 -24.11
N PHE A 252 -7.95 -10.72 -23.89
CA PHE A 252 -8.45 -11.03 -22.54
C PHE A 252 -8.02 -12.42 -22.11
N GLU A 253 -7.73 -12.54 -20.81
CA GLU A 253 -7.61 -13.79 -20.09
C GLU A 253 -8.54 -13.76 -18.89
N PHE A 254 -9.26 -14.86 -18.67
CA PHE A 254 -10.12 -15.06 -17.52
C PHE A 254 -9.50 -16.13 -16.64
N GLU A 255 -8.92 -15.72 -15.52
CA GLU A 255 -8.26 -16.61 -14.58
C GLU A 255 -9.27 -17.04 -13.51
N LYS A 256 -9.45 -18.35 -13.33
CA LYS A 256 -10.33 -18.89 -12.28
C LYS A 256 -9.78 -18.52 -10.90
N ILE A 257 -10.62 -17.88 -10.10
CA ILE A 257 -10.34 -17.57 -8.71
C ILE A 257 -10.81 -18.75 -7.86
N HIS A 258 -9.94 -19.29 -7.02
CA HIS A 258 -10.29 -20.36 -6.10
C HIS A 258 -11.08 -19.77 -4.92
N THR A 259 -12.39 -19.99 -4.89
CA THR A 259 -13.30 -19.58 -3.83
C THR A 259 -13.85 -20.80 -3.10
N SER A 260 -14.10 -20.68 -1.80
CA SER A 260 -14.53 -21.77 -0.91
C SER A 260 -15.99 -22.24 -1.12
N GLY A 261 -16.66 -21.81 -2.21
CA GLY A 261 -18.04 -22.16 -2.53
C GLY A 261 -18.17 -22.79 -3.92
N ASP A 262 -19.32 -23.42 -4.19
CA ASP A 262 -19.59 -24.13 -5.46
C ASP A 262 -19.61 -23.23 -6.71
N ASN A 263 -19.69 -21.90 -6.53
CA ASN A 263 -19.69 -20.96 -7.66
C ASN A 263 -18.25 -20.62 -8.09
N GLU A 264 -17.97 -20.85 -9.37
CA GLU A 264 -16.71 -20.45 -9.98
C GLU A 264 -16.68 -18.93 -10.21
N HIS A 265 -15.67 -18.26 -9.65
CA HIS A 265 -15.41 -16.85 -9.90
C HIS A 265 -14.22 -16.69 -10.84
N TYR A 266 -14.24 -15.63 -11.65
CA TYR A 266 -13.20 -15.35 -12.64
C TYR A 266 -12.68 -13.93 -12.50
N ARG A 267 -11.35 -13.78 -12.59
CA ARG A 267 -10.67 -12.49 -12.70
C ARG A 267 -10.37 -12.24 -14.18
N ALA A 268 -10.85 -11.11 -14.69
CA ALA A 268 -10.47 -10.65 -16.01
C ALA A 268 -9.08 -9.97 -15.97
N LYS A 269 -8.29 -10.22 -17.00
CA LYS A 269 -6.95 -9.64 -17.19
C LYS A 269 -6.75 -9.34 -18.65
N ILE A 270 -6.17 -8.18 -18.95
CA ILE A 270 -5.75 -7.84 -20.31
C ILE A 270 -4.27 -8.13 -20.44
N VAL A 271 -3.92 -8.98 -21.41
CA VAL A 271 -2.55 -9.20 -21.86
C VAL A 271 -2.34 -8.34 -23.09
N THR A 272 -1.46 -7.35 -22.98
CA THR A 272 -1.17 -6.40 -24.03
C THR A 272 -0.26 -6.99 -25.11
N LYS A 273 -0.43 -6.52 -26.34
CA LYS A 273 0.50 -6.77 -27.44
C LYS A 273 1.90 -6.31 -27.02
N ARG A 274 2.86 -7.23 -27.08
CA ARG A 274 4.20 -7.10 -26.53
C ARG A 274 5.21 -7.77 -27.45
N ASN A 275 6.23 -7.01 -27.88
CA ASN A 275 7.39 -7.55 -28.60
C ASN A 275 8.64 -7.66 -27.71
N GLU A 276 8.56 -7.19 -26.46
CA GLU A 276 9.69 -7.20 -25.54
C GLU A 276 9.27 -7.65 -24.13
N SER A 277 9.96 -8.67 -23.60
CA SER A 277 9.61 -9.32 -22.34
C SER A 277 9.85 -8.44 -21.11
N ARG A 278 10.75 -7.44 -21.21
CA ARG A 278 11.18 -6.59 -20.10
C ARG A 278 10.62 -5.17 -20.13
N LEU A 279 9.74 -4.87 -21.08
CA LEU A 279 9.11 -3.56 -21.20
C LEU A 279 7.85 -3.46 -20.35
N ASN A 280 7.68 -2.35 -19.63
CA ASN A 280 6.44 -1.99 -18.95
C ASN A 280 5.43 -1.37 -19.92
N ASN A 281 4.15 -1.46 -19.58
CA ASN A 281 3.11 -0.67 -20.25
C ASN A 281 3.45 0.81 -20.11
N HIS A 282 3.27 1.57 -21.18
CA HIS A 282 3.56 3.00 -21.20
C HIS A 282 2.60 3.72 -22.12
N GLN A 283 2.50 5.04 -21.92
CA GLN A 283 1.84 5.94 -22.84
C GLN A 283 2.87 6.95 -23.35
N GLN A 284 2.95 7.12 -24.67
CA GLN A 284 4.03 7.87 -25.31
C GLN A 284 4.09 9.35 -24.88
N LEU A 285 2.96 10.05 -24.85
CA LEU A 285 2.90 11.45 -24.40
C LEU A 285 3.28 11.59 -22.93
N GLN A 286 2.82 10.67 -22.09
CA GLN A 286 3.15 10.59 -20.67
C GLN A 286 4.66 10.45 -20.49
N LEU A 287 5.26 9.47 -21.18
CA LEU A 287 6.69 9.19 -21.09
C LEU A 287 7.54 10.33 -21.64
N GLN A 288 7.18 10.91 -22.80
CA GLN A 288 7.94 12.00 -23.43
C GLN A 288 7.79 13.34 -22.69
N GLY A 289 6.63 13.59 -22.08
CA GLY A 289 6.35 14.80 -21.32
C GLY A 289 6.93 14.75 -19.90
N TRP A 290 6.77 13.62 -19.21
CA TRP A 290 7.29 13.42 -17.85
C TRP A 290 8.78 13.06 -17.81
N ARG A 291 9.26 12.36 -18.85
CA ARG A 291 10.67 12.00 -19.04
C ARG A 291 11.28 11.22 -17.88
N ALA A 292 10.51 10.35 -17.26
CA ALA A 292 10.96 9.38 -16.26
C ALA A 292 10.05 8.15 -16.32
N ASN A 293 10.35 7.12 -15.51
CA ASN A 293 9.50 5.94 -15.46
C ASN A 293 8.06 6.33 -15.09
N CYS A 294 7.12 5.81 -15.87
CA CYS A 294 5.69 6.04 -15.72
C CYS A 294 4.97 4.70 -15.82
N ASP A 295 4.13 4.34 -14.86
CA ASP A 295 3.24 3.20 -15.04
C ASP A 295 1.88 3.69 -15.50
N ILE A 296 1.23 2.88 -16.36
CA ILE A 296 -0.15 3.08 -16.76
C ILE A 296 -0.87 1.73 -16.82
N GLN A 297 -2.08 1.70 -16.26
CA GLN A 297 -2.94 0.53 -16.26
C GLN A 297 -4.38 0.95 -16.53
N VAL A 298 -5.08 0.17 -17.36
CA VAL A 298 -6.52 0.36 -17.57
C VAL A 298 -7.30 -0.25 -16.42
N VAL A 299 -8.39 0.43 -16.03
CA VAL A 299 -9.30 -0.05 -15.01
C VAL A 299 -10.46 -0.77 -15.67
N ILE A 300 -10.40 -2.10 -15.62
CA ILE A 300 -11.46 -2.98 -16.12
C ILE A 300 -12.35 -3.54 -15.00
N ASP A 301 -11.92 -3.37 -13.76
CA ASP A 301 -12.67 -3.74 -12.57
C ASP A 301 -12.57 -2.61 -11.54
N HIS A 302 -13.72 -2.03 -11.23
CA HIS A 302 -13.82 -0.91 -10.32
C HIS A 302 -13.57 -1.32 -8.86
N TYR A 303 -13.87 -2.57 -8.49
CA TYR A 303 -13.55 -3.09 -7.15
C TYR A 303 -12.04 -3.19 -6.97
N ALA A 304 -11.34 -3.76 -7.95
CA ALA A 304 -9.88 -3.83 -7.93
C ALA A 304 -9.24 -2.43 -7.82
N CYS A 305 -9.83 -1.42 -8.47
CA CYS A 305 -9.39 -0.03 -8.36
C CYS A 305 -9.56 0.55 -6.94
N VAL A 306 -10.74 0.35 -6.32
CA VAL A 306 -10.99 0.76 -4.92
C VAL A 306 -9.96 0.15 -3.99
N GLU A 307 -9.75 -1.16 -4.07
CA GLU A 307 -8.82 -1.88 -3.19
C GLU A 307 -7.38 -1.41 -3.36
N TYR A 308 -6.99 -1.16 -4.61
CA TYR A 308 -5.66 -0.62 -4.87
C TYR A 308 -5.50 0.77 -4.23
N LEU A 309 -6.45 1.68 -4.44
CA LEU A 309 -6.39 3.03 -3.89
C LEU A 309 -6.41 3.05 -2.36
N THR A 310 -7.28 2.24 -1.75
CA THR A 310 -7.38 2.14 -0.29
C THR A 310 -6.11 1.55 0.30
N LYS A 311 -5.48 0.56 -0.35
CA LYS A 311 -4.18 0.01 0.07
C LYS A 311 -3.11 1.08 0.10
N TYR A 312 -2.95 1.89 -0.95
CA TYR A 312 -1.91 2.93 -0.98
C TYR A 312 -2.18 4.06 0.01
N ALA A 313 -3.44 4.38 0.25
CA ALA A 313 -3.79 5.34 1.30
C ALA A 313 -3.55 4.77 2.70
N ALA A 314 -3.79 3.47 2.89
CA ALA A 314 -3.59 2.75 4.15
C ALA A 314 -2.17 2.19 4.36
N LYS A 315 -1.26 2.33 3.38
CA LYS A 315 0.17 1.94 3.41
C LYS A 315 1.01 2.71 4.46
N GLY A 316 0.36 3.38 5.41
CA GLY A 316 1.04 3.97 6.55
C GLY A 316 1.64 2.92 7.49
N PRO A 317 2.42 3.35 8.50
CA PRO A 317 3.17 2.51 9.45
C PRO A 317 2.33 1.60 10.36
N ASN A 318 1.06 1.35 10.02
CA ASN A 318 0.06 0.72 10.88
C ASN A 318 -0.47 -0.61 10.32
N PHE A 319 0.11 -1.17 9.25
CA PHE A 319 -0.40 -2.45 8.71
C PHE A 319 -0.09 -3.63 9.64
N GLY A 320 1.10 -3.71 10.24
CA GLY A 320 1.36 -4.69 11.28
C GLY A 320 0.45 -4.52 12.49
N LEU A 321 0.15 -3.27 12.86
CA LEU A 321 -0.84 -2.94 13.88
C LEU A 321 -2.27 -3.39 13.48
N TYR A 322 -2.66 -3.26 12.22
CA TYR A 322 -3.91 -3.82 11.69
C TYR A 322 -3.93 -5.35 11.86
N CYS A 323 -2.87 -6.05 11.45
CA CYS A 323 -2.74 -7.50 11.60
C CYS A 323 -2.82 -7.94 13.06
N LYS A 324 -2.18 -7.21 13.99
CA LYS A 324 -2.30 -7.41 15.44
C LYS A 324 -3.75 -7.39 15.89
N TYR A 325 -4.51 -6.36 15.51
CA TYR A 325 -5.92 -6.26 15.92
C TYR A 325 -6.82 -7.30 15.27
N GLN A 326 -6.52 -7.74 14.04
CA GLN A 326 -7.28 -8.83 13.43
C GLN A 326 -7.01 -10.17 14.14
N LEU A 327 -5.74 -10.44 14.48
CA LEU A 327 -5.36 -11.61 15.29
C LEU A 327 -6.08 -11.60 16.64
N LEU A 328 -6.05 -10.47 17.34
CA LEU A 328 -6.76 -10.25 18.61
C LEU A 328 -8.27 -10.15 18.49
N ARG A 329 -8.84 -10.30 17.30
CA ARG A 329 -10.30 -10.29 17.12
C ARG A 329 -10.82 -11.65 16.71
N TYR A 330 -10.05 -12.40 15.93
CA TYR A 330 -10.55 -13.58 15.25
C TYR A 330 -9.80 -14.86 15.58
N LYS A 331 -8.52 -14.80 15.97
CA LYS A 331 -7.74 -16.01 16.29
C LYS A 331 -7.94 -16.36 17.76
N PRO A 332 -8.37 -17.58 18.15
CA PRO A 332 -8.51 -17.90 19.58
C PRO A 332 -7.14 -17.89 20.31
N TRP A 333 -7.03 -17.17 21.44
CA TRP A 333 -5.87 -17.19 22.36
C TRP A 333 -6.26 -17.66 23.76
N ARG A 334 -5.32 -18.27 24.50
CA ARG A 334 -5.63 -19.02 25.74
C ARG A 334 -5.38 -18.24 27.03
N THR A 335 -4.22 -17.61 27.18
CA THR A 335 -3.75 -17.07 28.47
C THR A 335 -3.27 -15.62 28.41
N THR A 336 -2.67 -15.18 27.31
CA THR A 336 -2.20 -13.80 27.10
C THR A 336 -2.46 -13.36 25.66
N GLN A 337 -2.47 -12.05 25.41
CA GLN A 337 -2.61 -11.49 24.05
C GLN A 337 -1.48 -11.94 23.10
N ASN A 338 -0.26 -12.14 23.64
CA ASN A 338 0.90 -12.57 22.86
C ASN A 338 0.74 -13.98 22.25
N ASN A 339 -0.12 -14.79 22.86
CA ASN A 339 -0.48 -16.12 22.41
C ASN A 339 -1.17 -16.09 21.03
N ALA A 340 -1.79 -14.96 20.66
CA ALA A 340 -2.36 -14.74 19.33
C ALA A 340 -1.30 -14.74 18.22
N TRP A 341 -0.04 -14.43 18.52
CA TRP A 341 1.09 -14.52 17.58
C TRP A 341 2.22 -15.43 18.08
N GLY A 342 1.87 -16.45 18.88
CA GLY A 342 2.79 -17.52 19.26
C GLY A 342 3.83 -17.13 20.31
N ASP A 343 3.50 -16.15 21.17
CA ASP A 343 4.37 -15.64 22.24
C ASP A 343 5.71 -15.05 21.75
N GLN A 344 5.77 -14.67 20.48
CA GLN A 344 6.90 -13.96 19.89
C GLN A 344 6.81 -12.45 20.14
N GLU A 345 7.93 -11.75 19.97
CA GLU A 345 7.96 -10.28 19.98
C GLU A 345 7.09 -9.73 18.84
N PRO A 346 6.13 -8.83 19.09
CA PRO A 346 5.12 -8.40 18.12
C PRO A 346 5.66 -7.38 17.12
N THR A 347 6.63 -7.78 16.31
CA THR A 347 7.09 -6.99 15.16
C THR A 347 6.04 -7.02 14.05
N ASP A 348 6.05 -6.00 13.16
CA ASP A 348 5.13 -5.95 12.02
C ASP A 348 5.19 -7.24 11.18
N GLU A 349 6.40 -7.76 10.94
CA GLU A 349 6.61 -9.01 10.21
C GLU A 349 5.95 -10.22 10.91
N VAL A 350 6.15 -10.37 12.22
CA VAL A 350 5.55 -11.45 13.03
C VAL A 350 4.02 -11.36 12.99
N LEU A 351 3.47 -10.16 13.13
CA LEU A 351 2.03 -9.91 13.15
C LEU A 351 1.39 -10.17 11.78
N ILE A 352 2.03 -9.70 10.70
CA ILE A 352 1.57 -9.91 9.32
C ILE A 352 1.61 -11.39 8.95
N ASN A 353 2.73 -12.07 9.26
CA ASN A 353 2.89 -13.49 8.97
C ASN A 353 1.88 -14.33 9.75
N CYS A 354 1.71 -14.05 11.04
CA CYS A 354 0.77 -14.80 11.85
C CYS A 354 -0.69 -14.56 11.44
N TRP A 355 -1.03 -13.35 11.00
CA TRP A 355 -2.36 -13.04 10.46
C TRP A 355 -2.61 -13.77 9.13
N HIS A 356 -1.60 -13.78 8.25
CA HIS A 356 -1.64 -14.51 6.98
C HIS A 356 -1.84 -16.02 7.20
N GLU A 357 -1.07 -16.62 8.11
CA GLU A 357 -1.20 -18.04 8.48
C GLU A 357 -2.58 -18.36 9.07
N PHE A 358 -3.06 -17.49 9.97
CA PHE A 358 -4.35 -17.68 10.61
C PHE A 358 -5.51 -17.63 9.61
N LEU A 359 -5.50 -16.69 8.68
CA LEU A 359 -6.52 -16.57 7.64
C LEU A 359 -6.61 -17.82 6.77
N GLN A 360 -5.50 -18.53 6.56
CA GLN A 360 -5.50 -19.79 5.81
C GLN A 360 -6.12 -20.96 6.59
N THR A 361 -6.31 -20.84 7.91
CA THR A 361 -6.92 -21.91 8.71
C THR A 361 -8.42 -22.04 8.41
N PRO A 362 -9.01 -23.25 8.47
CA PRO A 362 -10.46 -23.43 8.32
C PRO A 362 -11.28 -22.57 9.30
N TYR A 363 -10.73 -22.32 10.49
CA TYR A 363 -11.34 -21.47 11.49
C TYR A 363 -11.33 -19.99 11.07
N GLY A 364 -10.21 -19.48 10.57
CA GLY A 364 -10.09 -18.11 10.07
C GLY A 364 -11.05 -17.83 8.90
N GLN A 365 -11.18 -18.79 7.98
CA GLN A 365 -12.07 -18.66 6.81
C GLN A 365 -13.56 -18.55 7.20
N CYS A 366 -13.98 -19.31 8.20
CA CYS A 366 -15.38 -19.33 8.64
C CYS A 366 -15.75 -18.15 9.57
N ASN A 367 -14.78 -17.59 10.30
CA ASN A 367 -15.06 -16.65 11.39
C ASN A 367 -14.59 -15.22 11.12
N VAL A 368 -13.83 -14.98 10.06
CA VAL A 368 -13.39 -13.65 9.66
C VAL A 368 -14.32 -13.12 8.55
N PRO A 369 -15.08 -12.04 8.78
CA PRO A 369 -15.84 -11.37 7.72
C PRO A 369 -14.89 -10.87 6.63
N ASP A 370 -15.30 -11.03 5.37
CA ASP A 370 -14.51 -10.67 4.19
C ASP A 370 -13.12 -11.35 4.22
N TRP A 371 -13.06 -12.59 4.72
CA TRP A 371 -11.80 -13.32 5.01
C TRP A 371 -10.84 -13.32 3.82
N PHE A 372 -11.40 -13.50 2.62
CA PHE A 372 -10.64 -13.60 1.39
C PHE A 372 -9.96 -12.28 1.03
N ASP A 373 -10.66 -11.16 1.19
CA ASP A 373 -10.12 -9.82 0.98
C ASP A 373 -8.98 -9.54 1.96
N LYS A 374 -9.14 -9.97 3.21
CA LYS A 374 -8.11 -9.84 4.24
C LYS A 374 -6.90 -10.76 4.01
N LEU A 375 -7.11 -11.93 3.40
CA LEU A 375 -6.02 -12.83 3.00
C LEU A 375 -5.23 -12.22 1.85
N GLN A 376 -5.90 -11.66 0.85
CA GLN A 376 -5.23 -10.94 -0.23
C GLN A 376 -4.45 -9.73 0.29
N ALA A 377 -5.00 -8.98 1.25
CA ALA A 377 -4.29 -7.87 1.87
C ALA A 377 -3.00 -8.32 2.60
N ALA A 378 -3.05 -9.45 3.33
CA ALA A 378 -1.89 -10.00 4.03
C ALA A 378 -0.81 -10.51 3.05
N ILE A 379 -1.20 -11.26 2.02
CA ILE A 379 -0.32 -11.75 0.94
C ILE A 379 0.40 -10.57 0.27
N GLN A 380 -0.35 -9.54 -0.10
CA GLN A 380 0.22 -8.42 -0.83
C GLN A 380 1.02 -7.44 0.05
N SER A 381 0.93 -7.55 1.38
CA SER A 381 1.79 -6.81 2.31
C SER A 381 3.14 -7.51 2.48
N GLN A 382 3.14 -8.84 2.56
CA GLN A 382 4.37 -9.65 2.55
C GLN A 382 5.16 -9.46 1.24
N GLU A 383 4.48 -9.11 0.15
CA GLU A 383 5.10 -8.81 -1.16
C GLU A 383 5.70 -7.39 -1.26
N ALA A 384 5.45 -6.49 -0.30
CA ALA A 384 5.68 -5.04 -0.42
C ALA A 384 6.84 -4.44 0.38
N GLU A 385 7.70 -5.21 1.05
CA GLU A 385 8.81 -4.63 1.82
C GLU A 385 9.93 -4.06 0.94
N GLY A 386 10.23 -2.78 1.14
CA GLY A 386 11.30 -2.07 0.45
C GLY A 386 11.29 -0.54 0.51
N GLU A 387 10.84 0.09 1.60
CA GLU A 387 11.45 1.34 2.10
C GLU A 387 11.32 1.31 3.63
N PRO A 388 12.38 1.62 4.41
CA PRO A 388 12.24 1.78 5.85
C PRO A 388 11.40 3.02 6.10
N ALA A 389 10.12 2.82 6.42
CA ALA A 389 9.38 3.86 7.11
C ALA A 389 10.10 4.10 8.43
N ASP A 390 10.51 5.34 8.65
CA ASP A 390 11.11 5.80 9.90
C ASP A 390 10.26 5.26 11.05
N GLN A 391 10.86 4.44 11.92
CA GLN A 391 10.20 3.83 13.06
C GLN A 391 9.89 4.93 14.07
N GLN A 392 8.78 5.64 13.88
CA GLN A 392 8.03 6.14 15.02
C GLN A 392 7.02 5.08 15.42
N GLU A 393 7.41 4.30 16.42
CA GLU A 393 6.47 3.54 17.26
C GLU A 393 5.34 4.46 17.72
N THR A 394 4.24 4.51 17.00
CA THR A 394 2.99 4.98 17.58
C THR A 394 2.38 3.82 18.34
N THR A 395 2.84 3.63 19.57
CA THR A 395 2.32 2.71 20.62
C THR A 395 0.89 3.01 21.07
N ARG A 396 0.13 3.84 20.33
CA ARG A 396 -1.08 4.48 20.84
C ARG A 396 -2.34 3.96 20.16
N GLU A 397 -3.09 3.14 20.90
CA GLU A 397 -4.36 2.55 20.46
C GLU A 397 -5.47 3.62 20.33
N GLU A 398 -6.50 3.36 19.51
CA GLU A 398 -7.56 4.33 19.16
C GLU A 398 -8.31 4.91 20.39
N TRP A 399 -8.35 4.18 21.50
CA TRP A 399 -8.99 4.62 22.75
C TRP A 399 -8.04 5.41 23.67
N MET A 400 -6.72 5.17 23.62
CA MET A 400 -5.70 5.94 24.37
C MET A 400 -5.65 7.40 23.89
N ILE A 401 -6.05 7.64 22.65
CA ILE A 401 -6.27 8.95 22.06
C ILE A 401 -7.37 9.74 22.80
N LEU A 402 -8.39 9.07 23.34
CA LEU A 402 -9.50 9.69 24.07
C LEU A 402 -9.21 9.81 25.59
N SER A 403 -8.43 8.89 26.18
CA SER A 403 -8.17 8.84 27.63
C SER A 403 -7.32 10.00 28.16
N ASP A 404 -6.42 10.56 27.35
CA ASP A 404 -5.49 11.63 27.78
C ASP A 404 -6.16 12.99 28.02
N LEU A 405 -7.49 13.04 27.99
CA LEU A 405 -8.26 14.28 27.99
C LEU A 405 -9.04 14.53 29.27
N ASN A 406 -8.95 13.62 30.24
CA ASN A 406 -9.63 13.75 31.53
C ASN A 406 -8.65 13.78 32.70
N THR A 407 -7.55 14.51 32.56
CA THR A 407 -6.92 15.13 33.72
C THR A 407 -7.59 16.49 33.94
N PRO A 408 -8.51 16.63 34.90
CA PRO A 408 -8.72 17.94 35.48
C PRO A 408 -7.40 18.31 36.16
N PHE A 409 -6.75 19.38 35.68
CA PHE A 409 -5.67 20.00 36.43
C PHE A 409 -6.28 20.57 37.71
N ASP A 410 -6.32 19.75 38.76
CA ASP A 410 -6.43 20.19 40.14
C ASP A 410 -5.56 19.27 40.98
N ASN A 411 -4.25 19.54 40.92
CA ASN A 411 -3.46 19.70 42.13
C ASN A 411 -2.25 20.57 41.82
N SER A 412 -2.25 21.69 42.53
CA SER A 412 -1.18 22.66 42.64
C SER A 412 0.11 22.03 43.14
N GLU A 413 1.10 21.90 42.27
CA GLU A 413 2.48 22.21 42.63
C GLU A 413 3.12 22.95 41.47
N GLN A 414 3.47 24.21 41.72
CA GLN A 414 4.27 25.04 40.82
C GLN A 414 5.63 24.36 40.65
N THR A 415 5.82 23.67 39.53
CA THR A 415 7.18 23.45 39.01
C THR A 415 7.61 24.74 38.32
N PRO A 416 8.78 25.30 38.65
CA PRO A 416 9.20 26.57 38.07
C PRO A 416 9.31 26.41 36.56
N GLU A 417 8.72 27.34 35.81
CA GLU A 417 8.87 27.42 34.35
C GLU A 417 10.35 27.33 34.01
N SER A 418 10.74 26.21 33.39
CA SER A 418 12.02 26.10 32.71
C SER A 418 11.98 27.05 31.53
N THR A 419 12.54 28.25 31.72
CA THR A 419 12.84 29.24 30.67
C THR A 419 13.94 28.77 29.71
N TYR A 420 14.25 27.48 29.69
CA TYR A 420 15.31 26.91 28.88
C TYR A 420 14.86 26.76 27.43
N ASP A 421 15.28 27.71 26.61
CA ASP A 421 15.14 27.67 25.16
C ASP A 421 16.31 26.86 24.58
N TRP A 422 16.02 25.62 24.18
CA TRP A 422 17.00 24.71 23.60
C TRP A 422 17.62 25.24 22.28
N HIS A 423 16.98 26.22 21.63
CA HIS A 423 17.57 26.90 20.47
C HIS A 423 18.76 27.80 20.84
N LEU A 424 18.80 28.33 22.07
CA LEU A 424 19.94 29.10 22.57
C LEU A 424 21.13 28.20 22.91
N ASP A 425 20.88 26.94 23.27
CA ASP A 425 21.95 26.02 23.65
C ASP A 425 22.81 25.61 22.45
N ARG A 426 22.24 25.59 21.24
CA ARG A 426 22.99 25.42 19.98
C ARG A 426 24.08 26.48 19.81
N ALA A 427 23.86 27.71 20.29
CA ALA A 427 24.83 28.80 20.14
C ALA A 427 26.09 28.60 21.01
N ASN A 428 26.06 27.67 21.96
CA ASN A 428 27.20 27.34 22.82
C ASN A 428 28.20 26.38 22.14
N TYR A 429 27.86 25.84 20.97
CA TYR A 429 28.67 24.86 20.25
C TYR A 429 29.02 25.36 18.85
N SER A 430 30.29 25.24 18.47
CA SER A 430 30.72 25.55 17.10
C SER A 430 30.16 24.56 16.09
N GLU A 431 30.02 24.96 14.81
CA GLU A 431 29.53 24.05 13.76
C GLU A 431 30.38 22.79 13.63
N GLN A 432 31.70 22.89 13.88
CA GLN A 432 32.59 21.74 13.90
C GLN A 432 32.24 20.78 15.05
N GLN A 433 31.98 21.29 16.26
CA GLN A 433 31.55 20.46 17.40
C GLN A 433 30.19 19.80 17.18
N ILE A 434 29.25 20.50 16.53
CA ILE A 434 27.92 19.97 16.19
C ILE A 434 28.02 18.86 15.13
N GLN A 435 28.91 19.00 14.15
CA GLN A 435 29.14 17.96 13.14
C GLN A 435 29.89 16.74 13.68
N GLU A 436 30.71 16.93 14.73
CA GLU A 436 31.43 15.86 15.42
C GLU A 436 30.60 15.17 16.52
N MET A 437 29.47 15.76 16.95
CA MET A 437 28.58 15.20 18.00
C MET A 437 28.04 13.79 17.71
N PRO A 438 27.65 13.41 16.49
CA PRO A 438 27.23 12.03 16.20
C PRO A 438 28.36 11.02 16.47
N THR A 439 29.61 11.42 16.19
CA THR A 439 30.80 10.63 16.47
C THR A 439 31.09 10.60 17.98
N TRP A 440 30.97 11.74 18.68
CA TRP A 440 31.10 11.83 20.14
C TRP A 440 30.06 10.99 20.90
N ILE A 441 28.78 11.02 20.49
CA ILE A 441 27.70 10.20 21.08
C ILE A 441 27.98 8.71 20.83
N LYS A 442 28.51 8.36 19.66
CA LYS A 442 28.89 6.99 19.33
C LYS A 442 30.08 6.51 20.19
N THR A 443 31.10 7.34 20.37
CA THR A 443 32.26 7.03 21.22
C THR A 443 31.89 6.92 22.70
N ASN A 444 31.00 7.78 23.21
CA ASN A 444 30.55 7.72 24.61
C ASN A 444 29.53 6.61 24.89
N LYS A 445 28.75 6.17 23.89
CA LYS A 445 27.89 4.98 24.02
C LYS A 445 28.69 3.70 24.18
N GLU A 446 29.89 3.63 23.58
CA GLU A 446 30.80 2.49 23.74
C GLU A 446 31.49 2.51 25.11
N GLU A 447 31.76 3.68 25.70
CA GLU A 447 32.29 3.81 27.07
C GLU A 447 31.25 3.58 28.18
N TYR A 448 29.94 3.73 27.90
CA TYR A 448 28.87 3.52 28.89
C TYR A 448 28.35 2.08 29.02
N THR A 449 28.99 1.12 28.35
CA THR A 449 28.78 -0.32 28.59
C THR A 449 29.90 -0.85 29.47
N ILE A 450 29.77 -0.70 30.79
CA ILE A 450 30.25 -1.54 31.92
C ILE A 450 30.14 -0.66 33.17
N ASP A 451 29.08 -0.84 33.96
CA ASP A 451 29.14 -1.22 35.38
C ASP A 451 27.70 -1.20 35.95
N GLU A 452 27.21 -2.35 36.38
CA GLU A 452 26.39 -2.46 37.60
C GLU A 452 26.22 -3.96 37.92
N GLN A 453 27.20 -4.46 38.70
CA GLN A 453 27.03 -5.63 39.54
C GLN A 453 25.85 -5.39 40.49
N TYR A 454 24.81 -6.21 40.39
CA TYR A 454 23.91 -6.42 41.52
C TYR A 454 24.30 -7.70 42.24
N ASP A 455 24.92 -7.47 43.40
CA ASP A 455 25.30 -8.44 44.42
C ASP A 455 24.04 -9.14 44.96
N VAL A 456 23.99 -10.46 44.78
CA VAL A 456 22.94 -11.34 45.29
C VAL A 456 23.43 -11.89 46.63
N THR A 457 23.08 -11.26 47.75
CA THR A 457 23.01 -11.96 49.05
C THR A 457 22.20 -11.19 50.08
N SER A 458 20.98 -11.68 50.39
CA SER A 458 20.39 -11.66 51.73
C SER A 458 19.02 -12.35 51.72
N TYR A 459 18.80 -13.26 52.67
CA TYR A 459 17.62 -14.11 52.92
C TYR A 459 17.49 -15.43 52.13
N CYS A 460 18.21 -16.47 52.57
CA CYS A 460 17.57 -17.47 53.43
C CYS A 460 18.64 -18.34 54.11
N SER A 461 18.54 -18.40 55.43
CA SER A 461 19.39 -19.12 56.36
C SER A 461 18.79 -20.49 56.68
N SER A 462 19.67 -21.51 56.68
CA SER A 462 19.71 -22.59 57.67
C SER A 462 18.81 -23.84 57.51
N ILE A 463 19.50 -25.00 57.57
CA ILE A 463 19.08 -26.33 58.10
C ILE A 463 18.25 -27.16 57.09
N ASP A 464 18.64 -28.35 56.61
CA ASP A 464 19.70 -29.34 56.90
C ASP A 464 20.13 -30.03 55.59
#